data_AF-A0A968CFU6-F1
#
_entry.id   AF-A0A968CFU6-F1
#
_cell.length_a   1.000
_cell.length_b   1.000
_cell.length_c   1.000
_cell.angle_alpha   90.00
_cell.angle_beta   90.00
_cell.angle_gamma   90.00
#
_symmetry.space_group_name_H-M   'P 1'
#
loop_
_entity.id
_entity.type
_entity.pdbx_description
1 polymer ?
#
loop_
_entity_poly.entity_id
_entity_poly.type
_entity_poly.pdbx_seq_one_letter_code
_entity_poly.pdbx_strand_id
1 'polypeptide(L)'
;MKWFKVLVFTVMCILFGAIGACGADWYKADRASFAWEAPVTYYDGTPLPSGLTFVYEVYTKTHPGGVELAHGTVTTESATVVINEGEKVYVGASAAYIDADGVQSDFSETAWSDNPADCLDVVFGFHNLKRPGKPRNKRRN
;
A
#
# COMPACT_ATOMS: atom_id res chain seq x y z
N MET A 1 -9.95 31.60 -39.33
CA MET A 1 -9.04 30.79 -38.46
C MET A 1 -8.99 31.21 -36.98
N LYS A 2 -9.98 31.95 -36.42
CA LYS A 2 -9.98 32.31 -34.98
C LYS A 2 -10.65 31.27 -34.07
N TRP A 3 -11.59 30.49 -34.61
CA TRP A 3 -12.37 29.48 -33.88
C TRP A 3 -11.60 28.18 -33.60
N PHE A 4 -10.62 27.83 -34.44
CA PHE A 4 -9.79 26.63 -34.26
C PHE A 4 -8.83 26.73 -33.05
N LYS A 5 -8.40 27.95 -32.69
CA LYS A 5 -7.54 28.19 -31.52
C LYS A 5 -8.30 28.07 -30.19
N VAL A 6 -9.59 28.41 -30.19
CA VAL A 6 -10.46 28.28 -29.01
C VAL A 6 -10.77 26.81 -28.71
N LEU A 7 -11.00 26.00 -29.75
CA LEU A 7 -11.29 24.57 -29.58
C LEU A 7 -10.10 23.79 -28.98
N VAL A 8 -8.87 24.08 -29.43
CA VAL A 8 -7.65 23.42 -28.91
C VAL A 8 -7.39 23.79 -27.45
N PHE A 9 -7.64 25.04 -27.05
CA PHE A 9 -7.42 25.49 -25.67
C PHE A 9 -8.42 24.84 -24.69
N THR A 10 -9.68 24.68 -25.09
CA THR A 10 -10.71 24.02 -24.26
C THR A 10 -10.45 22.53 -24.09
N VAL A 11 -10.00 21.82 -25.14
CA VAL A 11 -9.63 20.39 -25.04
C VAL A 11 -8.40 20.20 -24.14
N MET A 12 -7.44 21.14 -24.17
CA MET A 12 -6.27 21.10 -23.28
C MET A 12 -6.66 21.30 -21.80
N CYS A 13 -7.58 22.22 -21.49
CA CYS A 13 -8.03 22.45 -20.12
C CYS A 13 -8.82 21.27 -19.52
N ILE A 14 -9.50 20.46 -20.35
CA ILE A 14 -10.18 19.24 -19.91
C ILE A 14 -9.18 18.10 -19.65
N LEU A 15 -8.06 18.05 -20.38
CA LEU A 15 -6.99 17.08 -20.19
C LEU A 15 -6.13 17.30 -18.93
N PHE A 16 -6.06 18.53 -18.39
CA PHE A 16 -5.35 18.83 -17.15
C PHE A 16 -6.23 18.79 -15.89
N GLY A 17 -7.55 18.66 -16.02
CA GLY A 17 -8.50 18.73 -14.90
C GLY A 17 -8.76 17.41 -14.16
N ALA A 18 -8.21 16.28 -14.62
CA ALA A 18 -8.58 14.94 -14.12
C ALA A 18 -7.39 14.12 -13.58
N ILE A 19 -6.24 14.75 -13.30
CA ILE A 19 -5.24 14.09 -12.45
C ILE A 19 -5.68 14.32 -11.01
N GLY A 20 -6.70 13.57 -10.59
CA GLY A 20 -6.96 13.36 -9.17
C GLY A 20 -5.70 12.73 -8.61
N ALA A 21 -4.85 13.52 -7.97
CA ALA A 21 -3.81 12.98 -7.13
C ALA A 21 -4.55 12.18 -6.05
N CYS A 22 -4.59 10.86 -6.21
CA CYS A 22 -4.93 9.93 -5.14
C CYS A 22 -3.84 10.11 -4.08
N GLY A 23 -4.05 11.09 -3.20
CA GLY A 23 -3.18 11.33 -2.07
C GLY A 23 -3.28 10.14 -1.14
N ALA A 24 -2.13 9.55 -0.79
CA ALA A 24 -2.10 8.55 0.26
C ALA A 24 -2.41 9.20 1.62
N ASP A 25 -3.28 8.57 2.40
CA ASP A 25 -3.49 8.91 3.79
C ASP A 25 -2.30 8.42 4.63
N TRP A 26 -1.67 9.34 5.36
CA TRP A 26 -0.44 9.05 6.12
C TRP A 26 -0.72 8.99 7.62
N TYR A 27 -0.56 7.81 8.20
CA TYR A 27 -0.74 7.57 9.63
C TYR A 27 0.61 7.57 10.36
N LYS A 28 0.70 8.32 11.46
CA LYS A 28 1.93 8.39 12.26
C LYS A 28 2.05 7.17 13.18
N ALA A 29 3.14 6.41 13.06
CA ALA A 29 3.42 5.26 13.90
C ALA A 29 4.93 4.91 13.89
N ASP A 30 5.45 4.42 15.01
CA ASP A 30 6.73 3.71 15.10
C ASP A 30 6.55 2.19 14.91
N ARG A 31 5.36 1.68 15.29
CA ARG A 31 4.87 0.34 14.97
C ARG A 31 3.43 0.44 14.50
N ALA A 32 3.13 -0.09 13.33
CA ALA A 32 1.79 -0.03 12.75
C ALA A 32 1.25 -1.43 12.48
N SER A 33 -0.01 -1.65 12.86
CA SER A 33 -0.76 -2.84 12.47
C SER A 33 -1.66 -2.51 11.30
N PHE A 34 -1.77 -3.43 10.36
CA PHE A 34 -2.70 -3.37 9.25
C PHE A 34 -3.26 -4.76 8.97
N ALA A 35 -4.41 -4.80 8.30
CA ALA A 35 -5.18 -6.00 8.02
C ALA A 35 -5.59 -6.05 6.55
N TRP A 36 -5.95 -7.24 6.10
CA TRP A 36 -6.42 -7.53 4.74
C TRP A 36 -7.51 -8.62 4.81
N GLU A 37 -8.13 -8.93 3.68
CA GLU A 37 -9.08 -10.04 3.57
C GLU A 37 -8.41 -11.22 2.86
N ALA A 38 -8.71 -12.45 3.27
CA ALA A 38 -8.27 -13.63 2.53
C ALA A 38 -8.81 -13.62 1.09
N PRO A 39 -8.01 -14.08 0.10
CA PRO A 39 -8.49 -14.27 -1.26
C PRO A 39 -9.66 -15.26 -1.32
N VAL A 40 -10.66 -14.95 -2.14
CA VAL A 40 -11.84 -15.82 -2.36
C VAL A 40 -11.88 -16.45 -3.76
N THR A 41 -11.02 -15.99 -4.67
CA THR A 41 -10.91 -16.48 -6.04
C THR A 41 -9.45 -16.62 -6.47
N TYR A 42 -9.19 -17.50 -7.43
CA TYR A 42 -7.97 -17.53 -8.22
C TYR A 42 -7.85 -16.30 -9.13
N TYR A 43 -6.69 -16.13 -9.76
CA TYR A 43 -6.42 -15.03 -10.69
C TYR A 43 -7.37 -14.98 -11.90
N ASP A 44 -7.84 -16.15 -12.36
CA ASP A 44 -8.81 -16.26 -13.45
C ASP A 44 -10.27 -15.99 -13.04
N GLY A 45 -10.51 -15.68 -11.75
CA GLY A 45 -11.83 -15.44 -11.17
C GLY A 45 -12.56 -16.71 -10.71
N THR A 46 -11.96 -17.89 -10.88
CA THR A 46 -12.55 -19.14 -10.36
C THR A 46 -12.57 -19.11 -8.83
N PRO A 47 -13.66 -19.49 -8.15
CA PRO A 47 -13.71 -19.54 -6.69
C PRO A 47 -12.66 -20.48 -6.10
N LEU A 48 -12.04 -20.06 -5.00
CA LEU A 48 -11.17 -20.93 -4.21
C LEU A 48 -12.00 -21.98 -3.46
N PRO A 49 -11.50 -23.22 -3.30
CA PRO A 49 -12.12 -24.22 -2.43
C PRO A 49 -12.34 -23.70 -1.00
N SER A 50 -13.39 -24.18 -0.34
CA SER A 50 -13.63 -23.89 1.07
C SER A 50 -12.68 -24.68 1.97
N GLY A 51 -12.38 -24.14 3.16
CA GLY A 51 -11.56 -24.82 4.17
C GLY A 51 -10.05 -24.73 3.94
N LEU A 52 -9.60 -23.91 2.99
CA LEU A 52 -8.19 -23.59 2.83
C LEU A 52 -7.64 -22.83 4.03
N THR A 53 -6.40 -23.12 4.38
CA THR A 53 -5.62 -22.31 5.33
C THR A 53 -4.69 -21.39 4.55
N PHE A 54 -4.43 -20.18 5.05
CA PHE A 54 -3.55 -19.24 4.38
C PHE A 54 -2.28 -18.95 5.18
N VAL A 55 -1.21 -18.72 4.43
CA VAL A 55 0.05 -18.13 4.88
C VAL A 55 0.23 -16.84 4.09
N TYR A 56 0.61 -15.77 4.77
CA TYR A 56 0.81 -14.46 4.16
C TYR A 56 2.26 -14.03 4.31
N GLU A 57 2.87 -13.51 3.26
CA GLU A 57 4.15 -12.80 3.34
C GLU A 57 3.89 -11.30 3.39
N VAL A 58 4.59 -10.62 4.30
CA VAL A 58 4.34 -9.21 4.64
C VAL A 58 5.48 -8.35 4.11
N TYR A 59 5.16 -7.25 3.45
CA TYR A 59 6.14 -6.38 2.82
C TYR A 59 5.95 -4.90 3.15
N THR A 60 7.03 -4.14 2.98
CA THR A 60 7.00 -2.67 2.94
C THR A 60 7.80 -2.12 1.77
N LYS A 61 7.43 -0.95 1.27
CA LYS A 61 8.23 -0.15 0.31
C LYS A 61 8.11 1.35 0.63
N THR A 62 9.10 2.16 0.28
CA THR A 62 9.11 3.60 0.66
C THR A 62 8.41 4.52 -0.34
N HIS A 63 8.18 4.04 -1.57
CA HIS A 63 7.50 4.75 -2.64
C HIS A 63 6.96 3.75 -3.68
N PRO A 64 6.01 4.16 -4.53
CA PRO A 64 5.52 3.32 -5.62
C PRO A 64 6.66 2.91 -6.56
N GLY A 65 6.79 1.60 -6.83
CA GLY A 65 7.89 1.03 -7.62
C GLY A 65 9.25 0.98 -6.91
N GLY A 66 9.30 1.32 -5.61
CA GLY A 66 10.50 1.21 -4.80
C GLY A 66 10.86 -0.24 -4.44
N VAL A 67 12.01 -0.41 -3.77
CA VAL A 67 12.46 -1.73 -3.29
C VAL A 67 11.47 -2.27 -2.25
N GLU A 68 11.04 -3.50 -2.48
CA GLU A 68 10.19 -4.26 -1.56
C GLU A 68 11.04 -4.94 -0.49
N LEU A 69 10.66 -4.77 0.77
CA LEU A 69 11.33 -5.36 1.93
C LEU A 69 10.36 -6.35 2.60
N ALA A 70 10.72 -7.63 2.59
CA ALA A 70 9.98 -8.68 3.28
C ALA A 70 10.23 -8.65 4.80
N HIS A 71 9.16 -8.79 5.57
CA HIS A 71 9.18 -8.86 7.04
C HIS A 71 8.96 -10.28 7.58
N GLY A 72 8.69 -11.24 6.68
CA GLY A 72 8.43 -12.64 7.00
C GLY A 72 6.95 -13.01 6.82
N THR A 73 6.61 -14.20 7.32
CA THR A 73 5.28 -14.79 7.09
C THR A 73 4.41 -14.83 8.35
N VAL A 74 3.10 -14.67 8.18
CA VAL A 74 2.07 -14.79 9.24
C VAL A 74 0.92 -15.69 8.77
N THR A 75 0.16 -16.25 9.71
CA THR A 75 -1.05 -17.06 9.42
C THR A 75 -2.34 -16.34 9.76
N THR A 76 -2.26 -15.07 10.17
CA THR A 76 -3.40 -14.21 10.49
C THR A 76 -3.55 -13.16 9.41
N GLU A 77 -4.78 -12.70 9.17
CA GLU A 77 -5.14 -11.63 8.21
C GLU A 77 -4.72 -10.22 8.69
N SER A 78 -3.63 -10.16 9.44
CA SER A 78 -3.04 -8.91 9.92
C SER A 78 -1.58 -9.12 10.30
N ALA A 79 -0.82 -8.03 10.25
CA ALA A 79 0.57 -8.00 10.69
C ALA A 79 0.92 -6.63 11.28
N THR A 80 2.03 -6.59 12.03
CA THR A 80 2.62 -5.37 12.55
C THR A 80 4.00 -5.16 11.95
N VAL A 81 4.24 -3.98 11.38
CA VAL A 81 5.54 -3.55 10.86
C VAL A 81 6.15 -2.46 11.74
N VAL A 82 7.48 -2.41 11.77
CA VAL A 82 8.25 -1.34 12.44
C VAL A 82 8.64 -0.30 11.41
N ILE A 83 8.42 0.97 11.72
CA ILE A 83 8.74 2.10 10.84
C ILE A 83 9.92 2.85 11.43
N ASN A 84 11.07 2.85 10.74
CA ASN A 84 12.25 3.51 11.27
C ASN A 84 12.07 5.03 11.28
N GLU A 85 12.79 5.67 12.20
CA GLU A 85 12.76 7.12 12.34
C GLU A 85 13.15 7.82 11.03
N GLY A 86 12.27 8.71 10.56
CA GLY A 86 12.43 9.45 9.31
C GLY A 86 11.81 8.78 8.08
N GLU A 87 11.26 7.57 8.21
CA GLU A 87 10.70 6.83 7.08
C GLU A 87 9.21 7.08 6.87
N LYS A 88 8.82 6.88 5.60
CA LYS A 88 7.46 6.72 5.13
C LYS A 88 7.39 5.41 4.36
N VAL A 89 6.42 4.56 4.68
CA VAL A 89 6.28 3.24 4.06
C VAL A 89 4.84 2.97 3.66
N TYR A 90 4.70 2.35 2.50
CA TYR A 90 3.53 1.60 2.10
C TYR A 90 3.68 0.15 2.56
N VAL A 91 2.56 -0.51 2.81
CA VAL A 91 2.49 -1.89 3.29
C VAL A 91 1.83 -2.77 2.25
N GLY A 92 2.22 -4.04 2.22
CA GLY A 92 1.63 -5.02 1.31
C GLY A 92 1.64 -6.41 1.91
N ALA A 93 0.75 -7.26 1.38
CA ALA A 93 0.66 -8.66 1.74
C ALA A 93 0.44 -9.52 0.49
N SER A 94 1.15 -10.64 0.42
CA SER A 94 0.88 -11.71 -0.56
C SER A 94 0.34 -12.92 0.15
N ALA A 95 -0.53 -13.68 -0.51
CA ALA A 95 -1.17 -14.84 0.08
C ALA A 95 -0.75 -16.12 -0.65
N ALA A 96 -0.49 -17.18 0.11
CA ALA A 96 -0.41 -18.56 -0.36
C ALA A 96 -1.43 -19.38 0.43
N TYR A 97 -2.11 -20.30 -0.24
CA TYR A 97 -3.01 -21.24 0.44
C TYR A 97 -2.30 -22.58 0.66
N ILE A 98 -2.72 -23.29 1.69
CA ILE A 98 -2.36 -24.67 1.96
C ILE A 98 -3.60 -25.51 1.68
N ASP A 99 -3.47 -26.47 0.77
CA ASP A 99 -4.56 -27.38 0.43
C ASP A 99 -4.79 -28.47 1.49
N ALA A 100 -5.79 -29.32 1.27
CA ALA A 100 -6.14 -30.40 2.19
C ALA A 100 -5.04 -31.47 2.34
N ASP A 101 -4.14 -31.58 1.37
CA ASP A 101 -3.00 -32.50 1.38
C ASP A 101 -1.77 -31.86 2.07
N GLY A 102 -1.90 -30.61 2.53
CA GLY A 102 -0.84 -29.88 3.21
C GLY A 102 0.18 -29.25 2.27
N VAL A 103 -0.11 -29.17 0.97
CA VAL A 103 0.77 -28.57 -0.04
C VAL A 103 0.48 -27.08 -0.12
N GLN A 104 1.53 -26.28 0.02
CA GLN A 104 1.45 -24.83 -0.13
C GLN A 104 1.55 -24.45 -1.62
N SER A 105 0.68 -23.53 -2.05
CA SER A 105 0.81 -22.86 -3.35
C SER A 105 1.92 -21.80 -3.35
N ASP A 106 2.26 -21.31 -4.54
CA ASP A 106 3.06 -20.11 -4.68
C ASP A 106 2.33 -18.89 -4.11
N PHE A 107 3.08 -17.90 -3.65
CA PHE A 107 2.50 -16.63 -3.21
C PHE A 107 1.89 -15.88 -4.39
N SER A 108 0.75 -15.24 -4.13
CA SER A 108 0.11 -14.32 -5.05
C SER A 108 0.98 -13.09 -5.33
N GLU A 109 0.55 -12.30 -6.33
CA GLU A 109 0.98 -10.91 -6.40
C GLU A 109 0.63 -10.18 -5.10
N THR A 110 1.48 -9.23 -4.72
CA THR A 110 1.32 -8.46 -3.49
C THR A 110 0.22 -7.42 -3.66
N ALA A 111 -0.79 -7.48 -2.79
CA ALA A 111 -1.77 -6.41 -2.67
C ALA A 111 -1.13 -5.25 -1.89
N TRP A 112 -1.07 -4.05 -2.49
CA TRP A 112 -0.34 -2.93 -1.92
C TRP A 112 -1.23 -1.77 -1.47
N SER A 113 -0.89 -1.16 -0.34
CA SER A 113 -1.59 0.01 0.19
C SER A 113 -1.42 1.30 -0.64
N ASP A 114 -0.53 1.31 -1.65
CA ASP A 114 -0.36 2.41 -2.61
C ASP A 114 -1.15 2.23 -3.91
N ASN A 115 -1.79 1.07 -4.09
CA ASN A 115 -2.59 0.76 -5.26
C ASN A 115 -4.08 0.87 -4.93
N PRO A 116 -4.83 1.83 -5.51
CA PRO A 116 -6.26 1.97 -5.23
C PRO A 116 -7.08 0.72 -5.53
N ALA A 117 -6.64 -0.13 -6.45
CA ALA A 117 -7.35 -1.38 -6.79
C ALA A 117 -7.25 -2.44 -5.67
N ASP A 118 -6.26 -2.32 -4.79
CA ASP A 118 -5.98 -3.28 -3.72
C ASP A 118 -6.50 -2.78 -2.36
N CYS A 119 -6.96 -1.52 -2.29
CA CYS A 119 -7.45 -0.90 -1.07
C CYS A 119 -8.97 -1.01 -0.94
N LEU A 120 -9.45 -1.41 0.25
CA LEU A 120 -10.88 -1.45 0.56
C LEU A 120 -11.53 -0.06 0.64
N ASP A 121 -10.75 0.99 0.92
CA ASP A 121 -11.26 2.35 1.13
C ASP A 121 -10.36 3.38 0.45
N VAL A 122 -9.21 3.66 1.05
CA VAL A 122 -8.26 4.67 0.58
C VAL A 122 -6.86 4.09 0.45
N VAL A 123 -6.07 4.67 -0.45
CA VAL A 123 -4.62 4.47 -0.48
C VAL A 123 -4.01 5.06 0.78
N PHE A 124 -3.14 4.30 1.46
CA PHE A 124 -2.59 4.70 2.75
C PHE A 124 -1.14 4.26 2.97
N GLY A 125 -0.48 4.88 3.94
CA GLY A 125 0.84 4.47 4.41
C GLY A 125 1.12 4.92 5.84
N PHE A 126 2.24 4.45 6.38
CA PHE A 126 2.69 4.79 7.73
C PHE A 126 3.95 5.64 7.69
N HIS A 127 4.12 6.50 8.69
CA HIS A 127 5.32 7.30 8.81
C HIS A 127 5.77 7.49 10.26
N ASN A 128 7.09 7.52 10.45
CA ASN A 128 7.70 7.85 11.72
C ASN A 128 8.54 9.12 11.56
N LEU A 129 8.06 10.25 12.09
CA LEU A 129 8.76 11.52 11.94
C LEU A 129 10.05 11.53 12.75
N LYS A 130 11.11 12.06 12.16
CA LYS A 130 12.36 12.34 12.88
C LYS A 130 12.08 13.23 14.10
N ARG A 131 12.67 12.89 15.24
CA ARG A 131 12.63 13.73 16.44
C ARG A 131 13.17 15.12 16.09
N PRO A 132 12.51 16.20 16.55
CA PRO A 132 13.07 17.53 16.40
C PRO A 132 14.45 17.58 17.05
N GLY A 133 15.33 18.43 16.52
CA GLY A 133 16.63 18.70 17.14
C GLY A 133 16.47 19.14 18.60
N LYS A 134 17.55 19.00 19.40
CA LYS A 134 17.53 19.39 20.82
C LYS A 134 16.92 20.79 20.98
N PRO A 135 16.00 20.99 21.95
CA PRO A 135 15.42 22.30 22.18
C PRO A 135 16.53 23.30 22.47
N ARG A 136 16.56 24.40 21.71
CA ARG A 136 17.49 25.50 21.96
C ARG A 136 16.86 26.43 23.00
N ASN A 137 17.57 26.70 24.09
CA ASN A 137 17.16 27.76 25.02
C ASN A 137 17.11 29.10 24.26
N LYS A 138 16.19 30.01 24.65
CA LYS A 138 15.84 31.26 23.92
C LYS A 138 17.05 31.84 23.16
N ARG A 139 16.88 32.12 21.85
CA ARG A 139 17.83 32.94 21.09
C ARG A 139 18.16 34.15 21.96
N ARG A 140 19.40 34.26 22.44
CA ARG A 140 19.91 35.53 22.94
C ARG A 140 19.88 36.45 21.72
N ASN A 141 18.91 37.37 21.71
CA ASN A 141 18.95 38.53 20.83
C ASN A 141 20.18 39.36 21.18
#